data_AF-A0A2W2E1J2-F1
#
_entry.id   AF-A0A2W2E1J2-F1
#
_cell.length_a   1.000
_cell.length_b   1.000
_cell.length_c   1.000
_cell.angle_alpha   90.00
_cell.angle_beta   90.00
_cell.angle_gamma   90.00
#
_symmetry.space_group_name_H-M   'P 1'
#
loop_
_entity.id
_entity.type
_entity.pdbx_description
1 polymer ?
#
loop_
_entity_poly.entity_id
_entity_poly.type
_entity_poly.pdbx_seq_one_letter_code
_entity_poly.pdbx_strand_id
1 'polypeptide(L)'
;MSPVILSAAGVALVLDDSGPGLPRVRHFGAGLGRVDGPGLLPAVASLGSAPPLLPAQGDGWYGRPGLSGVRDGEHWPVRWTVESLETESGAGGGTVTVTAADGRAGLRLVSELVMDAGGLVSMRHTLTNTAASPYRVGGLVCALPVPG
;
A
#
# COMPACT_ATOMS: atom_id res chain seq x y z
N MET A 1 -10.24 -6.03 -10.31
CA MET A 1 -10.11 -4.60 -10.64
C MET A 1 -8.86 -4.40 -11.46
N SER A 2 -8.72 -3.25 -12.12
CA SER A 2 -7.53 -2.89 -12.87
C SER A 2 -6.49 -2.27 -11.93
N PRO A 3 -5.19 -2.55 -12.12
CA PRO A 3 -4.13 -1.97 -11.29
C PRO A 3 -4.14 -0.45 -11.40
N VAL A 4 -3.79 0.22 -10.30
CA VAL A 4 -3.62 1.68 -10.24
C VAL A 4 -2.19 2.02 -10.63
N ILE A 5 -2.04 3.01 -11.51
CA ILE A 5 -0.74 3.41 -12.07
C ILE A 5 -0.58 4.91 -11.95
N LEU A 6 0.49 5.31 -11.29
CA LEU A 6 1.01 6.68 -11.33
C LEU A 6 2.24 6.70 -12.23
N SER A 7 2.35 7.71 -13.10
CA SER A 7 3.51 7.86 -13.97
C SER A 7 3.87 9.32 -14.20
N ALA A 8 5.17 9.61 -14.09
CA ALA A 8 5.74 10.94 -14.30
C ALA A 8 7.24 10.82 -14.57
N ALA A 9 7.80 11.69 -15.41
CA ALA A 9 9.23 11.78 -15.70
C ALA A 9 9.93 10.44 -16.02
N GLY A 10 9.23 9.49 -16.67
CA GLY A 10 9.79 8.16 -16.97
C GLY A 10 9.89 7.22 -15.77
N VAL A 11 9.22 7.53 -14.66
CA VAL A 11 9.02 6.67 -13.48
C VAL A 11 7.58 6.14 -13.47
N ALA A 12 7.40 4.91 -13.01
CA ALA A 12 6.09 4.32 -12.76
C ALA A 12 5.99 3.73 -11.35
N LEU A 13 4.81 3.87 -10.75
CA LEU A 13 4.39 3.21 -9.53
C LEU A 13 3.13 2.42 -9.84
N VAL A 14 3.14 1.12 -9.57
CA VAL A 14 2.00 0.23 -9.84
C VAL A 14 1.49 -0.38 -8.54
N LEU A 15 0.23 -0.14 -8.25
CA LEU A 15 -0.50 -0.73 -7.13
C LEU A 15 -1.52 -1.74 -7.64
N ASP A 16 -1.51 -2.92 -7.03
CA ASP A 16 -2.45 -4.01 -7.29
C ASP A 16 -3.38 -4.16 -6.09
N ASP A 17 -4.68 -3.93 -6.32
CA ASP A 17 -5.75 -4.01 -5.32
C ASP A 17 -6.64 -5.26 -5.51
N SER A 18 -6.25 -6.19 -6.38
CA SER A 18 -7.07 -7.36 -6.73
C SER A 18 -7.09 -8.45 -5.65
N GLY A 19 -6.15 -8.40 -4.70
CA GLY A 19 -5.99 -9.38 -3.63
C GLY A 19 -6.68 -9.02 -2.31
N PRO A 20 -6.69 -9.93 -1.33
CA PRO A 20 -7.21 -9.64 0.00
C PRO A 20 -6.28 -8.68 0.76
N GLY A 21 -6.88 -7.87 1.64
CA GLY A 21 -6.16 -6.95 2.51
C GLY A 21 -5.78 -5.64 1.82
N LEU A 22 -4.67 -5.04 2.24
CA LEU A 22 -4.16 -3.81 1.64
C LEU A 22 -3.61 -4.06 0.23
N PRO A 23 -3.66 -3.05 -0.67
CA PRO A 23 -3.02 -3.09 -1.98
C PRO A 23 -1.52 -3.40 -1.90
N ARG A 24 -0.96 -3.92 -2.99
CA ARG A 24 0.45 -4.31 -3.13
C ARG A 24 1.15 -3.40 -4.12
N VAL A 25 2.31 -2.86 -3.76
CA VAL A 25 3.15 -2.13 -4.71
C VAL A 25 3.92 -3.13 -5.55
N ARG A 26 3.44 -3.41 -6.76
CA ARG A 26 4.04 -4.42 -7.66
C ARG A 26 5.28 -3.90 -8.38
N HIS A 27 5.37 -2.58 -8.59
CA HIS A 27 6.48 -1.93 -9.26
C HIS A 27 6.69 -0.51 -8.74
N PHE A 28 7.95 -0.12 -8.60
CA PHE A 28 8.39 1.25 -8.43
C PHE A 28 9.73 1.40 -9.14
N GLY A 29 9.83 2.26 -10.15
CA GLY A 29 11.08 2.42 -10.89
C GLY A 29 10.85 2.92 -12.30
N ALA A 30 11.66 2.46 -13.26
CA ALA A 30 11.56 2.87 -14.65
C ALA A 30 10.14 2.71 -15.19
N GLY A 31 9.72 3.65 -16.04
CA GLY A 31 8.41 3.64 -16.66
C GLY A 31 8.19 2.36 -17.45
N LEU A 32 6.96 1.84 -17.42
CA LEU A 32 6.61 0.60 -18.11
C LEU A 32 6.56 0.72 -19.64
N GLY A 33 6.82 1.91 -20.19
CA GLY A 33 6.60 2.23 -21.59
C GLY A 33 5.11 2.37 -21.91
N ARG A 34 4.76 2.31 -23.20
CA ARG A 34 3.37 2.33 -23.65
C ARG A 34 2.74 0.96 -23.37
N VAL A 35 2.12 0.82 -22.21
CA VAL A 35 1.33 -0.36 -21.86
C VAL A 35 -0.13 0.03 -21.91
N ASP A 36 -0.79 -0.28 -23.03
CA ASP A 36 -2.20 0.01 -23.25
C ASP A 36 -3.09 -1.25 -23.19
N GLY A 37 -4.32 -1.04 -22.71
CA GLY A 37 -5.43 -2.00 -22.75
C GLY A 37 -5.09 -3.41 -22.23
N PRO A 38 -5.25 -4.47 -23.04
CA PRO A 38 -5.17 -5.86 -22.60
C PRO A 38 -3.75 -6.32 -22.23
N GLY A 39 -2.70 -5.58 -22.62
CA GLY A 39 -1.30 -5.92 -22.29
C GLY A 39 -0.89 -5.56 -20.85
N LEU A 40 -1.68 -4.72 -20.18
CA LEU A 40 -1.34 -4.21 -18.86
C LEU A 40 -1.43 -5.27 -17.75
N LEU A 41 -2.52 -6.04 -17.73
CA LEU A 41 -2.71 -7.07 -16.71
C LEU A 41 -1.63 -8.18 -16.79
N PRO A 42 -1.27 -8.72 -17.97
CA PRO A 42 -0.14 -9.63 -18.10
C PRO A 42 1.19 -9.02 -17.63
N ALA A 43 1.48 -7.78 -18.02
CA ALA A 43 2.71 -7.09 -17.61
C ALA A 43 2.80 -6.94 -16.09
N VAL A 44 1.70 -6.54 -15.43
CA VAL A 44 1.63 -6.43 -13.97
C VAL A 44 1.68 -7.80 -13.29
N ALA A 45 1.08 -8.83 -13.88
CA ALA A 45 1.12 -10.19 -13.37
C ALA A 45 2.53 -10.80 -13.45
N SER A 46 3.33 -10.42 -14.45
CA SER A 46 4.74 -10.81 -14.57
C SER A 46 5.65 -10.11 -13.57
N LEU A 47 5.21 -9.02 -12.93
CA LEU A 47 5.95 -8.42 -11.82
C LEU A 47 5.97 -9.40 -10.65
N GLY A 48 7.12 -9.52 -10.00
CA GLY A 48 7.32 -10.42 -8.86
C GLY A 48 6.31 -10.24 -7.74
N SER A 49 6.30 -11.20 -6.81
CA SER A 49 5.49 -11.09 -5.60
C SER A 49 5.90 -9.85 -4.80
N ALA A 50 4.93 -9.01 -4.46
CA ALA A 50 5.14 -7.88 -3.57
C ALA A 50 4.28 -8.06 -2.31
N PRO A 51 4.83 -7.73 -1.13
CA PRO A 51 4.03 -7.69 0.08
C PRO A 51 3.03 -6.51 0.00
N PRO A 52 1.95 -6.52 0.80
CA PRO A 52 1.01 -5.41 0.83
C PRO A 52 1.67 -4.14 1.38
N LEU A 53 1.03 -2.97 1.21
CA LEU A 53 1.54 -1.66 1.65
C LEU A 53 2.04 -1.65 3.10
N LEU A 54 1.37 -2.38 3.98
CA LEU A 54 1.74 -2.52 5.39
C LEU A 54 1.70 -4.00 5.78
N PRO A 55 2.79 -4.75 5.55
CA PRO A 55 2.81 -6.20 5.76
C PRO A 55 2.60 -6.55 7.23
N ALA A 56 1.68 -7.47 7.52
CA ALA A 56 1.47 -7.98 8.86
C ALA A 56 1.62 -9.51 8.90
N GLN A 57 1.90 -10.06 10.08
CA GLN A 57 1.94 -11.52 10.27
C GLN A 57 0.59 -12.18 9.92
N GLY A 58 -0.51 -11.41 10.01
CA GLY A 58 -1.84 -11.85 9.59
C GLY A 58 -1.93 -12.21 8.11
N ASP A 59 -1.04 -11.64 7.29
CA ASP A 59 -0.95 -11.85 5.85
C ASP A 59 -0.01 -13.01 5.48
N GLY A 60 0.49 -13.77 6.46
CA GLY A 60 1.51 -14.80 6.25
C GLY A 60 2.92 -14.22 6.02
N TRP A 61 3.14 -12.95 6.38
CA TRP A 61 4.45 -12.31 6.31
C TRP A 61 5.34 -12.75 7.47
N TYR A 62 6.50 -13.33 7.16
CA TYR A 62 7.50 -13.79 8.14
C TYR A 62 8.65 -12.79 8.38
N GLY A 63 8.66 -11.66 7.66
CA GLY A 63 9.65 -10.60 7.83
C GLY A 63 9.28 -9.59 8.93
N ARG A 64 9.99 -8.44 8.95
CA ARG A 64 9.63 -7.32 9.83
C ARG A 64 8.25 -6.76 9.43
N PRO A 65 7.28 -6.65 10.34
CA PRO A 65 5.97 -6.11 10.01
C PRO A 65 6.03 -4.60 9.77
N GLY A 66 5.13 -4.10 8.92
CA GLY A 66 4.97 -2.67 8.65
C GLY A 66 4.38 -1.91 9.85
N LEU A 67 3.49 -2.56 10.61
CA LEU A 67 3.00 -2.09 11.90
C LEU A 67 3.49 -3.02 13.01
N SER A 68 4.13 -2.45 14.02
CA SER A 68 4.37 -3.13 15.30
C SER A 68 3.77 -2.29 16.42
N GLY A 69 3.18 -2.97 17.40
CA GLY A 69 2.57 -2.33 18.54
C GLY A 69 1.78 -3.32 19.37
N VAL A 70 1.25 -2.84 20.49
CA VAL A 70 0.59 -3.68 21.48
C VAL A 70 -0.56 -2.95 22.15
N ARG A 71 -1.59 -3.71 22.51
CA ARG A 71 -2.68 -3.32 23.39
C ARG A 71 -2.64 -4.24 24.60
N ASP A 72 -2.73 -3.67 25.80
CA ASP A 72 -2.57 -4.45 27.02
C ASP A 72 -3.65 -5.54 27.12
N GLY A 73 -3.21 -6.79 27.25
CA GLY A 73 -4.09 -7.98 27.35
C GLY A 73 -4.62 -8.50 26.01
N GLU A 74 -4.32 -7.83 24.89
CA GLU A 74 -4.90 -8.12 23.59
C GLU A 74 -3.81 -8.17 22.50
N HIS A 75 -3.54 -9.37 21.99
CA HIS A 75 -2.60 -9.56 20.88
C HIS A 75 -3.24 -10.36 19.76
N TRP A 76 -3.47 -9.68 18.63
CA TRP A 76 -3.82 -10.30 17.37
C TRP A 76 -2.94 -9.70 16.27
N PRO A 77 -2.54 -10.51 15.27
CA PRO A 77 -2.02 -9.93 14.05
C PRO A 77 -3.12 -9.09 13.40
N VAL A 78 -2.80 -7.84 13.08
CA VAL A 78 -3.73 -6.93 12.41
C VAL A 78 -4.11 -7.50 11.04
N ARG A 79 -5.40 -7.44 10.71
CA ARG A 79 -5.98 -7.86 9.43
C ARG A 79 -6.80 -6.72 8.86
N TRP A 80 -6.19 -5.99 7.94
CA TRP A 80 -6.81 -4.84 7.31
C TRP A 80 -7.92 -5.25 6.34
N THR A 81 -9.06 -4.57 6.44
CA THR A 81 -10.10 -4.55 5.41
C THR A 81 -10.09 -3.16 4.77
N VAL A 82 -9.94 -3.10 3.45
CA VAL A 82 -9.98 -1.83 2.70
C VAL A 82 -11.41 -1.29 2.70
N GLU A 83 -11.57 -0.05 3.17
CA GLU A 83 -12.84 0.69 3.16
C GLU A 83 -12.97 1.52 1.89
N SER A 84 -11.87 2.16 1.44
CA SER A 84 -11.83 2.92 0.19
C SER A 84 -10.45 2.93 -0.43
N LEU A 85 -10.41 3.05 -1.76
CA LEU A 85 -9.23 3.35 -2.54
C LEU A 85 -9.59 4.49 -3.50
N GLU A 86 -9.01 5.65 -3.26
CA GLU A 86 -9.22 6.87 -4.05
C GLU A 86 -7.96 7.14 -4.88
N THR A 87 -8.15 7.54 -6.14
CA THR A 87 -7.04 7.80 -7.06
C THR A 87 -7.30 9.09 -7.82
N GLU A 88 -6.30 9.95 -7.83
CA GLU A 88 -6.22 11.13 -8.68
C GLU A 88 -4.97 11.00 -9.54
N SER A 89 -5.10 10.53 -10.78
CA SER A 89 -3.97 10.30 -11.68
C SER A 89 -4.04 11.20 -12.92
N GLY A 90 -2.87 11.62 -13.41
CA GLY A 90 -2.74 12.46 -14.59
C GLY A 90 -1.38 12.32 -15.28
N ALA A 91 -1.24 12.98 -16.43
CA ALA A 91 0.06 13.07 -17.13
C ALA A 91 1.00 13.98 -16.33
N GLY A 92 1.70 13.41 -15.34
CA GLY A 92 2.53 14.17 -14.39
C GLY A 92 2.45 13.67 -12.94
N GLY A 93 2.04 12.41 -12.72
CA GLY A 93 2.00 11.81 -11.40
C GLY A 93 0.58 11.65 -10.89
N GLY A 94 0.38 11.86 -9.59
CA GLY A 94 -0.91 11.75 -8.95
C GLY A 94 -0.85 11.23 -7.52
N THR A 95 -2.02 10.92 -6.98
CA THR A 95 -2.21 10.49 -5.59
C THR A 95 -3.03 9.21 -5.54
N VAL A 96 -2.65 8.30 -4.65
CA VAL A 96 -3.46 7.16 -4.23
C VAL A 96 -3.64 7.22 -2.72
N THR A 97 -4.90 7.20 -2.28
CA THR A 97 -5.25 7.15 -0.86
C THR A 97 -6.00 5.87 -0.57
N VAL A 98 -5.44 5.04 0.30
CA VAL A 98 -6.04 3.79 0.77
C VAL A 98 -6.50 3.97 2.21
N THR A 99 -7.78 3.79 2.44
CA THR A 99 -8.35 3.72 3.78
C THR A 99 -8.64 2.27 4.12
N ALA A 100 -8.20 1.81 5.30
CA ALA A 100 -8.50 0.48 5.80
C ALA A 100 -8.77 0.47 7.30
N ALA A 101 -9.47 -0.54 7.77
CA ALA A 101 -9.74 -0.76 9.18
C ALA A 101 -9.53 -2.22 9.57
N ASP A 102 -9.17 -2.43 10.84
CA ASP A 102 -9.33 -3.71 11.51
C ASP A 102 -10.22 -3.46 12.73
N GLY A 103 -11.49 -3.85 12.59
CA GLY A 103 -12.50 -3.66 13.63
C GLY A 103 -12.23 -4.50 14.88
N ARG A 104 -11.56 -5.66 14.75
CA ARG A 104 -11.15 -6.46 15.90
C ARG A 104 -9.97 -5.79 16.60
N ALA A 105 -9.09 -5.15 15.84
CA ALA A 105 -7.98 -4.38 16.38
C ALA A 105 -8.34 -3.05 17.03
N GLY A 106 -9.49 -2.49 16.65
CA GLY A 106 -9.82 -1.11 16.95
C GLY A 106 -8.78 -0.17 16.35
N LEU A 107 -8.37 -0.43 15.10
CA LEU A 107 -7.40 0.39 14.37
C LEU A 107 -7.94 0.79 13.01
N ARG A 108 -7.65 2.02 12.61
CA ARG A 108 -7.88 2.52 11.26
C ARG A 108 -6.56 3.03 10.67
N LEU A 109 -6.33 2.76 9.41
CA LEU A 109 -5.15 3.13 8.65
C LEU A 109 -5.56 3.97 7.45
N VAL A 110 -4.83 5.06 7.21
CA VAL A 110 -4.85 5.79 5.95
C VAL A 110 -3.44 5.75 5.37
N SER A 111 -3.30 5.26 4.14
CA SER A 111 -2.03 5.23 3.41
C SER A 111 -2.12 6.12 2.19
N GLU A 112 -1.22 7.08 2.08
CA GLU A 112 -1.17 8.04 0.98
C GLU A 112 0.13 7.84 0.21
N LEU A 113 0.02 7.69 -1.10
CA LEU A 113 1.15 7.64 -2.02
C LEU A 113 0.98 8.76 -3.03
N VAL A 114 1.97 9.64 -3.13
CA VAL A 114 1.94 10.78 -4.06
C VAL A 114 3.16 10.72 -4.95
N MET A 115 2.94 10.73 -6.27
CA MET A 115 3.98 10.94 -7.27
C MET A 115 3.88 12.38 -7.78
N ASP A 116 4.98 13.13 -7.72
CA ASP A 116 5.05 14.45 -8.33
C ASP A 116 5.39 14.39 -9.82
N ALA A 117 5.39 15.55 -10.48
CA ALA A 117 5.71 15.65 -11.92
C ALA A 117 7.16 15.25 -12.26
N GLY A 118 8.06 15.23 -11.27
CA GLY A 118 9.44 14.77 -11.40
C GLY A 118 9.62 13.27 -11.20
N GLY A 119 8.53 12.53 -10.90
CA GLY A 119 8.59 11.09 -10.63
C GLY A 119 9.01 10.73 -9.21
N LEU A 120 9.14 11.71 -8.30
CA LEU A 120 9.41 11.43 -6.90
C LEU A 120 8.16 10.89 -6.22
N VAL A 121 8.30 9.77 -5.52
CA VAL A 121 7.23 9.17 -4.73
C VAL A 121 7.43 9.51 -3.26
N SER A 122 6.41 10.11 -2.65
CA SER A 122 6.26 10.24 -1.21
C SER A 122 5.17 9.30 -0.70
N MET A 123 5.38 8.76 0.50
CA MET A 123 4.47 7.81 1.13
C MET A 123 4.25 8.23 2.58
N ARG A 124 3.00 8.15 3.04
CA ARG A 124 2.63 8.40 4.43
C ARG A 124 1.63 7.38 4.90
N HIS A 125 1.80 6.93 6.13
CA HIS A 125 0.78 6.18 6.86
C HIS A 125 0.31 6.99 8.06
N THR A 126 -1.01 7.05 8.24
CA THR A 126 -1.66 7.60 9.43
C THR A 126 -2.43 6.47 10.12
N LEU A 127 -2.06 6.17 11.35
CA LEU A 127 -2.71 5.14 12.17
C LEU A 127 -3.56 5.80 13.27
N THR A 128 -4.82 5.43 13.36
CA THR A 128 -5.76 5.91 14.37
C THR A 128 -6.23 4.74 15.24
N ASN A 129 -6.10 4.90 16.55
CA ASN A 129 -6.72 4.00 17.53
C ASN A 129 -8.20 4.36 17.67
N THR A 130 -9.10 3.44 17.30
CA THR A 130 -10.55 3.63 17.36
C THR A 130 -11.20 2.92 18.55
N ALA A 131 -10.43 2.16 19.33
CA ALA A 131 -10.90 1.55 20.58
C ALA A 131 -10.68 2.48 21.79
N ALA A 132 -11.40 2.21 22.87
CA ALA A 132 -11.31 2.98 24.11
C ALA A 132 -9.99 2.76 24.88
N SER A 133 -9.38 1.57 24.77
CA SER A 133 -8.11 1.28 25.43
C SER A 133 -6.92 1.88 24.65
N PRO A 134 -5.77 2.14 25.31
CA PRO A 134 -4.59 2.66 24.62
C PRO A 134 -3.93 1.60 23.73
N TYR A 135 -3.42 2.03 22.58
CA TYR A 135 -2.54 1.24 21.71
C TYR A 135 -1.15 1.88 21.70
N ARG A 136 -0.12 1.10 22.05
CA ARG A 136 1.28 1.56 22.01
C ARG A 136 1.91 1.16 20.69
N VAL A 137 2.25 2.15 19.87
CA VAL A 137 2.95 1.94 18.58
C VAL A 137 4.43 1.70 18.84
N GLY A 138 4.92 0.55 18.40
CA GLY A 138 6.35 0.21 18.37
C GLY A 138 7.03 0.61 17.05
N GLY A 139 6.26 0.71 15.96
CA GLY A 139 6.76 1.17 14.66
C GLY A 139 5.68 1.17 13.58
N LEU A 140 5.77 2.14 12.68
CA LEU A 140 4.93 2.29 11.50
C LEU A 140 5.84 2.63 10.32
N VAL A 141 6.02 1.69 9.39
CA VAL A 141 7.07 1.75 8.36
C VAL A 141 6.45 1.99 6.99
N CYS A 142 7.00 2.98 6.27
CA CYS A 142 6.78 3.13 4.84
C CYS A 142 7.83 2.29 4.09
N ALA A 143 7.39 1.41 3.19
CA ALA A 143 8.27 0.57 2.41
C ALA A 143 7.80 0.48 0.95
N LEU A 144 8.74 0.55 0.02
CA LEU A 144 8.54 0.31 -1.40
C LEU A 144 9.45 -0.84 -1.84
N PRO A 145 9.06 -1.61 -2.86
CA PRO A 145 9.98 -2.54 -3.49
C PRO A 145 11.20 -1.79 -4.02
N VAL A 146 12.36 -2.46 -4.02
CA VAL A 146 13.53 -1.91 -4.68
C VAL A 146 13.25 -1.74 -6.17
N PRO A 147 13.74 -0.66 -6.80
CA PRO A 147 13.63 -0.51 -8.24
C PRO A 147 14.29 -1.69 -8.97
N GLY A 148 13.53 -2.26 -9.91
CA GLY A 148 14.04 -3.21 -10.90
C GLY A 148 14.69 -2.51 -12.08
#